data_AF-A0AAV9C4J5-F1
#
_entry.id   AF-A0AAV9C4J5-F1
#
_cell.length_a   1.000
_cell.length_b   1.000
_cell.length_c   1.000
_cell.angle_alpha   90.00
_cell.angle_beta   90.00
_cell.angle_gamma   90.00
#
_symmetry.space_group_name_H-M   'P 1'
#
loop_
_entity.id
_entity.type
_entity.pdbx_description
1 polymer ?
#
loop_
_entity_poly.entity_id
_entity_poly.type
_entity_poly.pdbx_seq_one_letter_code
_entity_poly.pdbx_strand_id
1 'polypeptide(L)'
;MGDADGVGGGGGSGSGMSKMLGRMHIKYLKAKEEAPAAVRDLFERYSENGAMGVEQLKRFLVEVQGEEEGETTKVEALAIIDSILRDSKHQIRFPKKGGGGGVSWARWVLPVPFREANPPISPSLGVHHDMTAPLSHYFIYTSHNIYLTRNQLNSDCSDVPIIEALKRGV
;
A
#
# COMPACT_ATOMS: atom_id res chain seq x y z
N MET A 1 -28.25 41.20 -7.65
CA MET A 1 -27.89 40.28 -8.76
C MET A 1 -26.40 40.12 -8.72
N GLY A 2 -25.82 39.08 -8.16
CA GLY A 2 -26.29 37.83 -7.57
C GLY A 2 -25.03 36.98 -7.39
N ASP A 3 -24.94 36.30 -6.23
CA ASP A 3 -24.25 35.03 -5.93
C ASP A 3 -22.70 34.99 -6.11
N ALA A 4 -21.86 34.74 -5.10
CA ALA A 4 -21.71 33.65 -4.10
C ALA A 4 -20.62 32.63 -4.49
N ASP A 5 -19.75 32.34 -3.51
CA ASP A 5 -18.92 31.14 -3.30
C ASP A 5 -17.76 30.85 -4.28
N GLY A 6 -16.58 30.36 -3.87
CA GLY A 6 -16.07 29.89 -2.59
C GLY A 6 -14.77 29.09 -2.81
N VAL A 7 -13.99 28.93 -1.73
CA VAL A 7 -13.09 27.79 -1.42
C VAL A 7 -11.87 27.61 -2.36
N GLY A 8 -10.61 27.75 -1.93
CA GLY A 8 -9.99 27.07 -0.79
C GLY A 8 -9.00 26.02 -1.31
N GLY A 9 -7.88 26.46 -1.90
CA GLY A 9 -6.81 25.60 -2.41
C GLY A 9 -5.84 25.20 -1.30
N GLY A 10 -6.22 24.24 -0.46
CA GLY A 10 -5.34 23.58 0.50
C GLY A 10 -5.18 22.12 0.11
N GLY A 11 -4.11 21.77 -0.59
CA GLY A 11 -3.86 20.39 -1.00
C GLY A 11 -2.39 20.11 -1.20
N GLY A 12 -1.83 19.23 -0.37
CA GLY A 12 -0.59 18.53 -0.71
C GLY A 12 0.45 18.39 0.38
N SER A 13 0.11 17.92 1.58
CA SER A 13 1.13 17.47 2.56
C SER A 13 0.82 16.12 3.22
N GLY A 14 0.04 15.24 2.57
CA GLY A 14 -0.27 13.89 3.09
C GLY A 14 0.56 12.73 2.53
N SER A 15 1.27 12.93 1.41
CA SER A 15 1.89 11.82 0.64
C SER A 15 3.12 11.17 1.30
N GLY A 16 3.71 11.80 2.31
CA GLY A 16 5.01 11.40 2.88
C GLY A 16 4.97 10.18 3.80
N MET A 17 3.90 10.02 4.58
CA MET A 17 3.83 9.02 5.66
C MET A 17 3.39 7.63 5.17
N SER A 18 2.44 7.55 4.23
CA SER A 18 2.05 6.30 3.56
C SER A 18 3.25 5.66 2.84
N LYS A 19 4.12 6.49 2.21
CA LYS A 19 5.41 6.06 1.63
C LYS A 19 6.40 5.56 2.68
N MET A 20 6.33 6.05 3.92
CA MET A 20 7.27 5.73 4.99
C MET A 20 7.01 4.33 5.57
N LEU A 21 5.74 3.94 5.80
CA LEU A 21 5.40 2.60 6.28
C LEU A 21 5.75 1.51 5.25
N GLY A 22 5.43 1.73 3.97
CA GLY A 22 5.77 0.78 2.89
C GLY A 22 7.28 0.62 2.68
N ARG A 23 8.05 1.70 2.78
CA ARG A 23 9.53 1.68 2.64
C ARG A 23 10.25 1.12 3.86
N MET A 24 9.73 1.32 5.07
CA MET A 24 10.27 0.68 6.26
C MET A 24 10.12 -0.84 6.14
N HIS A 25 8.94 -1.35 5.78
CA HIS A 25 8.67 -2.78 5.73
C HIS A 25 9.60 -3.58 4.78
N ILE A 26 10.00 -3.04 3.63
CA ILE A 26 10.84 -3.76 2.64
C ILE A 26 12.28 -3.98 3.14
N LYS A 27 12.84 -3.09 3.96
CA LYS A 27 14.21 -3.23 4.48
C LYS A 27 14.32 -4.21 5.66
N TYR A 28 13.29 -4.32 6.49
CA TYR A 28 13.34 -5.13 7.72
C TYR A 28 13.18 -6.64 7.49
N LEU A 29 12.61 -7.10 6.38
CA LEU A 29 12.40 -8.53 6.13
C LEU A 29 13.66 -9.32 5.74
N LYS A 30 14.78 -8.66 5.44
CA LYS A 30 16.07 -9.33 5.17
C LYS A 30 16.89 -9.61 6.43
N ALA A 31 16.61 -8.91 7.52
CA ALA A 31 17.25 -9.12 8.81
C ALA A 31 16.26 -9.78 9.75
N LYS A 32 16.70 -10.77 10.51
CA LYS A 32 15.90 -11.51 11.49
C LYS A 32 15.66 -10.66 12.75
N GLU A 33 15.46 -9.35 12.57
CA GLU A 33 15.31 -8.36 13.63
C GLU A 33 13.83 -8.05 13.82
N GLU A 34 13.45 -7.96 15.09
CA GLU A 34 12.11 -7.58 15.52
C GLU A 34 11.69 -6.25 14.86
N ALA A 35 10.38 -6.04 14.70
CA ALA A 35 9.88 -4.79 14.14
C ALA A 35 10.46 -3.57 14.89
N PRO A 36 10.75 -2.46 14.20
CA PRO A 36 11.32 -1.27 14.83
C PRO A 36 10.50 -0.83 16.04
N ALA A 37 11.17 -0.35 17.10
CA ALA A 37 10.51 0.12 18.32
C ALA A 37 9.38 1.12 18.01
N ALA A 38 9.58 2.03 17.05
CA ALA A 38 8.56 2.97 16.61
C ALA A 38 7.26 2.31 16.08
N VAL A 39 7.35 1.12 15.45
CA VAL A 39 6.18 0.36 14.99
C VAL A 39 5.44 -0.27 16.18
N ARG A 40 6.20 -0.70 17.20
CA ARG A 40 5.63 -1.23 18.44
C ARG A 40 4.93 -0.14 19.24
N ASP A 41 5.58 0.99 19.45
CA ASP A 41 4.99 2.15 20.16
C ASP A 41 3.74 2.65 19.44
N LEU A 42 3.75 2.62 18.10
CA LEU A 42 2.57 2.93 17.30
C LEU A 42 1.45 1.92 17.53
N PHE A 43 1.74 0.61 17.52
CA PHE A 43 0.72 -0.41 17.79
C PHE A 43 0.13 -0.26 19.20
N GLU A 44 0.97 -0.06 20.21
CA GLU A 44 0.56 0.07 21.60
C GLU A 44 -0.33 1.31 21.83
N ARG A 45 -0.07 2.43 21.14
CA ARG A 45 -0.92 3.64 21.20
C ARG A 45 -2.36 3.42 20.73
N TYR A 46 -2.58 2.48 19.81
CA TYR A 46 -3.90 2.15 19.30
C TYR A 46 -4.43 0.84 19.87
N SER A 47 -3.73 0.18 20.80
CA SER A 47 -4.18 -1.11 21.34
C SER A 47 -4.74 -0.98 22.75
N GLU A 48 -5.73 -1.80 23.06
CA GLU A 48 -6.27 -1.97 24.40
C GLU A 48 -6.03 -3.40 24.85
N ASN A 49 -5.48 -3.58 26.05
CA ASN A 49 -5.15 -4.91 26.60
C ASN A 49 -4.26 -5.77 25.66
N GLY A 50 -3.39 -5.13 24.88
CA GLY A 50 -2.48 -5.81 23.96
C GLY A 50 -3.10 -6.26 22.63
N ALA A 51 -4.33 -5.83 22.33
CA ALA A 51 -4.99 -6.08 21.05
C ALA A 51 -5.62 -4.81 20.46
N MET A 52 -5.63 -4.72 19.13
CA MET A 52 -6.28 -3.65 18.39
C MET A 52 -7.65 -4.15 17.89
N GLY A 53 -8.73 -3.61 18.44
CA GLY A 53 -10.09 -3.89 17.98
C GLY A 53 -10.46 -3.11 16.73
N VAL A 54 -11.71 -3.25 16.29
CA VAL A 54 -12.23 -2.63 15.06
C VAL A 54 -12.17 -1.11 15.12
N GLU A 55 -12.66 -0.51 16.20
CA GLU A 55 -12.68 0.95 16.36
C GLU A 55 -11.26 1.51 16.48
N GLN A 56 -10.37 0.79 17.15
CA GLN A 56 -8.97 1.14 17.24
C GLN A 56 -8.26 1.08 15.89
N LEU A 57 -8.54 0.04 15.09
CA LEU A 57 -7.99 -0.09 13.75
C LEU A 57 -8.55 0.98 12.82
N LYS A 58 -9.85 1.28 12.87
CA LYS A 58 -10.46 2.39 12.12
C LYS A 58 -9.73 3.70 12.43
N ARG A 59 -9.52 4.00 13.71
CA ARG A 59 -8.80 5.21 14.13
C ARG A 59 -7.38 5.25 13.60
N PHE A 60 -6.67 4.11 13.62
CA PHE A 60 -5.34 3.99 13.01
C PHE A 60 -5.35 4.24 11.50
N LEU A 61 -6.32 3.67 10.76
CA LEU A 61 -6.43 3.85 9.31
C LEU A 61 -6.64 5.32 8.95
N VAL A 62 -7.51 6.03 9.67
CA VAL A 62 -7.76 7.46 9.45
C VAL A 62 -6.54 8.30 9.83
N GLU A 63 -6.04 8.17 11.06
CA GLU A 63 -5.01 9.09 11.59
C GLU A 63 -3.61 8.84 11.01
N VAL A 64 -3.30 7.61 10.62
CA VAL A 64 -1.94 7.20 10.23
C VAL A 64 -1.84 6.86 8.75
N GLN A 65 -2.83 6.15 8.19
CA GLN A 65 -2.83 5.80 6.76
C GLN A 65 -3.48 6.88 5.89
N GLY A 66 -4.30 7.75 6.48
CA GLY A 66 -4.99 8.83 5.78
C GLY A 66 -6.23 8.37 5.03
N GLU A 67 -6.84 7.26 5.44
CA GLU A 67 -8.14 6.84 4.92
C GLU A 67 -9.24 7.85 5.30
N GLU A 68 -10.30 7.92 4.49
CA GLU A 68 -11.43 8.80 4.79
C GLU A 68 -12.11 8.39 6.10
N GLU A 69 -12.66 9.35 6.85
CA GLU A 69 -13.43 9.04 8.05
C GLU A 69 -14.86 8.68 7.67
N GLY A 70 -15.30 7.47 8.01
CA GLY A 70 -16.69 7.07 7.75
C GLY A 70 -17.01 5.63 8.12
N GLU A 71 -18.22 5.20 7.72
CA GLU A 71 -18.69 3.83 7.93
C GLU A 71 -18.01 2.83 6.98
N THR A 72 -17.64 3.27 5.77
CA THR A 72 -16.85 2.47 4.82
C THR A 72 -15.54 1.98 5.44
N THR A 73 -14.81 2.87 6.10
CA THR A 73 -13.53 2.60 6.79
C THR A 73 -13.71 1.62 7.95
N LYS A 74 -14.87 1.66 8.62
CA LYS A 74 -15.21 0.70 9.66
C LYS A 74 -15.47 -0.70 9.10
N VAL A 75 -16.18 -0.79 7.98
CA VAL A 75 -16.39 -2.04 7.23
C VAL A 75 -15.06 -2.61 6.75
N GLU A 76 -14.16 -1.77 6.26
CA GLU A 76 -12.81 -2.16 5.85
C GLU A 76 -11.98 -2.65 7.04
N ALA A 77 -12.00 -1.92 8.16
CA ALA A 77 -11.33 -2.36 9.39
C ALA A 77 -11.84 -3.75 9.84
N LEU A 78 -13.16 -3.98 9.79
CA LEU A 78 -13.74 -5.30 10.06
C LEU A 78 -13.23 -6.37 9.10
N ALA A 79 -13.21 -6.09 7.79
CA ALA A 79 -12.73 -7.02 6.77
C ALA A 79 -11.24 -7.35 6.94
N ILE A 80 -10.42 -6.36 7.30
CA ILE A 80 -9.00 -6.55 7.60
C ILE A 80 -8.85 -7.46 8.82
N ILE A 81 -9.54 -7.17 9.93
CA ILE A 81 -9.47 -8.02 11.13
C ILE A 81 -9.96 -9.44 10.83
N ASP A 82 -11.06 -9.60 10.10
CA ASP A 82 -11.59 -10.91 9.75
C ASP A 82 -10.64 -11.70 8.84
N SER A 83 -10.05 -11.07 7.83
CA SER A 83 -9.05 -11.70 6.95
C SER A 83 -7.82 -12.15 7.75
N ILE A 84 -7.37 -11.31 8.67
CA ILE A 84 -6.32 -11.63 9.63
C ILE A 84 -6.78 -12.78 10.55
N LEU A 85 -7.99 -12.82 11.06
CA LEU A 85 -8.39 -13.92 11.95
C LEU A 85 -8.59 -15.25 11.21
N ARG A 86 -8.95 -15.22 9.92
CA ARG A 86 -9.25 -16.41 9.09
C ARG A 86 -8.06 -17.07 8.44
N ASP A 87 -6.94 -16.37 8.25
CA ASP A 87 -5.78 -16.98 7.61
C ASP A 87 -5.21 -18.13 8.47
N SER A 88 -5.48 -19.34 7.98
CA SER A 88 -5.24 -20.65 8.61
C SER A 88 -3.77 -20.92 8.92
N LYS A 89 -2.84 -20.26 8.20
CA LYS A 89 -1.40 -20.33 8.47
C LYS A 89 -1.02 -19.69 9.81
N HIS A 90 -1.87 -18.83 10.35
CA HIS A 90 -1.69 -18.23 11.67
C HIS A 90 -2.44 -18.95 12.78
N GLN A 91 -3.56 -19.62 12.47
CA GLN A 91 -4.27 -20.42 13.47
C GLN A 91 -3.39 -21.58 14.00
N ILE A 92 -2.54 -22.14 13.13
CA ILE A 92 -1.58 -23.20 13.50
C ILE A 92 -0.39 -22.64 14.31
N ARG A 93 0.08 -21.43 14.00
CA ARG A 93 1.26 -20.82 14.64
C ARG A 93 0.95 -20.01 15.90
N PHE A 94 -0.27 -19.49 16.02
CA PHE A 94 -0.74 -18.65 17.11
C PHE A 94 -2.18 -19.06 17.46
N PRO A 95 -2.35 -20.12 18.28
CA PRO A 95 -3.68 -20.50 18.74
C PRO A 95 -4.33 -19.33 19.48
N LYS A 96 -5.65 -19.16 19.32
CA LYS A 96 -6.46 -18.16 20.03
C LYS A 96 -6.20 -18.28 21.54
N LYS A 97 -5.30 -17.44 22.07
CA LYS A 97 -5.21 -17.15 23.50
C LYS A 97 -5.74 -15.74 23.70
N GLY A 98 -6.93 -15.65 24.29
CA GLY A 98 -7.58 -14.38 24.64
C GLY A 98 -8.81 -14.09 23.79
N GLY A 99 -9.98 -14.05 24.43
CA GLY A 99 -11.29 -13.80 23.82
C GLY A 99 -11.56 -12.32 23.53
N GLY A 100 -10.65 -11.65 22.83
CA GLY A 100 -10.91 -10.30 22.28
C GLY A 100 -10.93 -10.39 20.77
N GLY A 101 -11.99 -9.93 20.11
CA GLY A 101 -12.16 -9.97 18.64
C GLY A 101 -11.23 -9.03 17.87
N GLY A 102 -10.01 -8.75 18.36
CA GLY A 102 -9.04 -7.83 17.79
C GLY A 102 -7.74 -8.49 17.34
N VAL A 103 -6.84 -7.69 16.77
CA VAL A 103 -5.54 -8.09 16.23
C VAL A 103 -4.47 -7.89 17.30
N SER A 104 -3.79 -8.97 17.71
CA SER A 104 -2.66 -8.89 18.64
C SER A 104 -1.38 -8.42 17.96
N TRP A 105 -0.39 -7.96 18.74
CA TRP A 105 0.94 -7.55 18.23
C TRP A 105 1.58 -8.61 17.32
N ALA A 106 1.57 -9.88 17.78
CA ALA A 106 2.13 -10.98 17.01
C ALA A 106 1.41 -11.14 15.66
N ARG A 107 0.11 -10.88 15.59
CA ARG A 107 -0.68 -11.00 14.37
C ARG A 107 -0.50 -9.79 13.43
N TRP A 108 -0.26 -8.61 14.01
CA TRP A 108 -0.01 -7.32 13.33
C TRP A 108 1.33 -7.30 12.58
N VAL A 109 2.40 -7.78 13.22
CA VAL A 109 3.78 -7.62 12.72
C VAL A 109 4.19 -8.67 11.70
N LEU A 110 3.44 -9.77 11.59
CA LEU A 110 3.89 -10.89 10.78
C LEU A 110 3.86 -10.58 9.27
N PRO A 111 4.81 -11.12 8.49
CA PRO A 111 5.11 -10.65 7.13
C PRO A 111 4.08 -10.93 6.04
N VAL A 112 3.11 -11.80 6.30
CA VAL A 112 2.20 -12.34 5.26
C VAL A 112 0.86 -11.58 5.21
N PRO A 113 0.14 -11.34 6.31
CA PRO A 113 -1.18 -10.71 6.26
C PRO A 113 -1.12 -9.19 5.98
N PHE A 114 -0.16 -8.46 6.56
CA PHE A 114 -0.14 -7.00 6.44
C PHE A 114 0.38 -6.52 5.07
N ARG A 115 1.16 -7.35 4.36
CA ARG A 115 1.67 -6.98 3.04
C ARG A 115 0.60 -7.02 1.96
N GLU A 116 -0.31 -7.99 2.04
CA GLU A 116 -1.45 -8.10 1.11
C GLU A 116 -2.58 -7.16 1.51
N ALA A 117 -2.80 -6.95 2.82
CA ALA A 117 -3.83 -6.05 3.33
C ALA A 117 -3.42 -4.56 3.38
N ASN A 118 -2.13 -4.24 3.26
CA ASN A 118 -1.64 -2.86 3.23
C ASN A 118 -0.55 -2.67 2.14
N PRO A 119 -0.93 -2.77 0.85
CA PRO A 119 -0.01 -2.51 -0.24
C PRO A 119 0.34 -1.01 -0.30
N PRO A 120 1.59 -0.64 -0.66
CA PRO A 120 2.03 0.76 -0.71
C PRO A 120 1.33 1.58 -1.80
N ILE A 121 0.65 0.92 -2.73
CA ILE A 121 -0.18 1.51 -3.78
C ILE A 121 -1.45 0.68 -3.81
N SER A 122 -2.60 1.36 -3.79
CA SER A 122 -3.89 0.67 -3.85
C SER A 122 -3.99 -0.15 -5.15
N PRO A 123 -4.32 -1.45 -5.08
CA PRO A 123 -4.56 -2.27 -6.27
C PRO A 123 -5.77 -1.80 -7.08
N SER A 124 -6.71 -1.11 -6.44
CA SER A 124 -7.91 -0.56 -7.11
C SER A 124 -7.61 0.67 -7.95
N LEU A 125 -6.43 1.29 -7.80
CA LEU A 125 -6.09 2.53 -8.47
C LEU A 125 -6.06 2.40 -10.00
N GLY A 126 -5.73 1.22 -10.54
CA GLY A 126 -5.81 0.91 -11.97
C GLY A 126 -5.28 2.01 -12.91
N VAL A 127 -5.87 2.11 -14.11
CA VAL A 127 -5.69 3.27 -15.00
C VAL A 127 -6.70 4.35 -14.58
N HIS A 128 -6.20 5.42 -13.97
CA HIS A 128 -7.01 6.50 -13.38
C HIS A 128 -6.74 7.87 -14.00
N HIS A 129 -5.75 7.97 -14.90
CA HIS A 129 -5.48 9.20 -15.62
C HIS A 129 -6.58 9.43 -16.66
N ASP A 130 -7.02 10.68 -16.82
CA ASP A 130 -7.91 11.06 -17.91
C ASP A 130 -7.20 10.78 -19.25
N MET A 131 -7.79 9.93 -20.10
CA MET A 131 -7.24 9.57 -21.42
C MET A 131 -7.93 10.32 -22.57
N THR A 132 -8.72 11.36 -22.29
CA THR A 132 -9.48 12.13 -23.29
C THR A 132 -8.76 13.38 -23.77
N ALA A 133 -7.73 13.86 -23.05
CA ALA A 133 -6.93 15.01 -23.46
C ALA A 133 -6.06 14.70 -24.70
N PRO A 134 -5.56 15.72 -25.43
CA PRO A 134 -4.66 15.53 -26.57
C PRO A 134 -3.35 14.81 -26.19
N LEU A 135 -2.74 14.10 -27.15
CA LEU A 135 -1.55 13.27 -26.91
C LEU A 135 -0.35 14.04 -26.30
N SER A 136 -0.22 15.33 -26.58
CA SER A 136 0.85 16.19 -26.07
C SER A 136 0.80 16.41 -24.55
N HIS A 137 -0.31 16.07 -23.88
CA HIS A 137 -0.46 16.22 -22.43
C HIS A 137 0.09 15.02 -21.65
N TYR A 138 0.51 13.95 -22.33
CA TYR A 138 1.00 12.74 -21.69
C TYR A 138 2.49 12.55 -21.90
N PHE A 139 3.15 12.06 -20.85
CA PHE A 139 4.44 11.43 -21.00
C PHE A 139 4.26 10.05 -21.62
N ILE A 140 4.86 9.84 -22.79
CA ILE A 140 4.85 8.54 -23.47
C ILE A 140 6.14 7.81 -23.11
N TYR A 141 6.01 6.59 -22.59
CA TYR A 141 7.15 5.74 -22.38
C TYR A 141 7.66 5.26 -23.74
N THR A 142 8.86 5.69 -24.13
CA THR A 142 9.43 5.39 -25.44
C THR A 142 10.80 4.73 -25.29
N SER A 143 11.17 3.92 -26.29
CA SER A 143 12.49 3.30 -26.39
C SER A 143 13.17 3.70 -27.69
N HIS A 144 14.48 3.87 -27.65
CA HIS A 144 15.30 4.22 -28.80
C HIS A 144 16.16 3.02 -29.21
N ASN A 145 16.28 2.78 -30.52
CA ASN A 145 17.06 1.67 -31.09
C ASN A 145 16.74 0.31 -30.43
N ILE A 146 15.46 0.08 -30.20
CA ILE A 146 14.92 -1.08 -29.49
C ILE A 146 15.24 -2.42 -30.16
N TYR A 147 15.64 -2.42 -31.43
CA TYR A 147 16.07 -3.62 -32.15
C TYR A 147 17.47 -4.08 -31.76
N LEU A 148 18.29 -3.23 -31.13
CA LEU A 148 19.65 -3.58 -30.73
C LEU A 148 19.64 -4.50 -29.50
N THR A 149 20.40 -5.58 -29.58
CA THR A 149 20.53 -6.53 -28.47
C THR A 149 21.52 -6.07 -27.41
N ARG A 150 22.52 -5.25 -27.80
CA ARG A 150 23.57 -4.75 -26.90
C ARG A 150 23.97 -3.30 -27.21
N ASN A 151 25.16 -3.10 -27.76
CA ASN A 151 25.78 -1.77 -27.92
C ASN A 151 25.37 -1.09 -29.24
N GLN A 152 25.63 0.21 -29.35
CA GLN A 152 25.18 1.03 -30.48
C GLN A 152 26.02 0.87 -31.77
N LEU A 153 27.20 0.25 -31.70
CA LEU A 153 28.18 0.32 -32.80
C LEU A 153 28.33 -1.00 -33.56
N ASN A 154 28.34 -2.14 -32.86
CA ASN A 154 28.67 -3.44 -33.47
C ASN A 154 27.84 -4.61 -32.93
N SER A 155 26.71 -4.35 -32.26
CA SER A 155 25.84 -5.44 -31.81
C SER A 155 24.85 -5.88 -32.87
N ASP A 156 24.42 -7.13 -32.76
CA ASP A 156 23.37 -7.68 -33.60
C ASP A 156 22.00 -7.06 -33.32
N CYS A 157 21.14 -7.10 -34.33
CA CYS A 157 19.75 -6.69 -34.27
C CYS A 157 18.84 -7.91 -34.07
N SER A 158 17.75 -7.76 -33.33
CA SER A 158 16.74 -8.81 -33.12
C SER A 158 15.36 -8.19 -32.89
N ASP A 159 14.33 -8.97 -33.18
CA ASP A 159 12.93 -8.72 -32.84
C ASP A 159 12.59 -9.08 -31.38
N VAL A 160 13.39 -9.92 -30.72
CA VAL A 160 13.18 -10.32 -29.32
C VAL A 160 13.12 -9.11 -28.36
N PRO A 161 14.06 -8.14 -28.40
CA PRO A 161 13.99 -6.99 -27.50
C PRO A 161 12.79 -6.07 -27.79
N ILE A 162 12.27 -6.07 -29.02
CA ILE A 162 11.02 -5.36 -29.37
C ILE A 162 9.84 -6.01 -28.65
N ILE A 163 9.70 -7.34 -28.77
CA ILE A 163 8.62 -8.10 -28.11
C ILE A 163 8.68 -7.91 -26.59
N GLU A 164 9.88 -7.95 -26.01
CA GLU A 164 10.05 -7.76 -24.57
C GLU A 164 9.71 -6.35 -24.10
N ALA A 165 10.07 -5.33 -24.87
CA ALA A 165 9.77 -3.95 -24.52
C ALA A 165 8.26 -3.64 -24.60
N LEU A 166 7.57 -4.13 -25.64
CA LEU A 166 6.11 -4.01 -25.75
C LEU A 166 5.41 -4.68 -24.56
N LYS A 167 5.87 -5.86 -24.12
CA LYS A 167 5.35 -6.53 -22.92
C LYS A 167 5.57 -5.73 -21.63
N ARG A 168 6.57 -4.85 -21.59
CA ARG A 168 6.87 -3.96 -20.46
C ARG A 168 6.12 -2.62 -20.55
N GLY A 169 5.37 -2.37 -21.62
CA GLY A 169 4.57 -1.16 -21.82
C GLY A 169 5.31 0.01 -22.49
N VAL A 170 6.42 -0.26 -23.19
CA VAL A 170 7.01 0.68 -24.17
C VAL A 170 6.13 0.77 -25.40
#